data_AF-A0A7S1V3E5-F1
#
_entry.id   AF-A0A7S1V3E5-F1
#
_cell.length_a   1.000
_cell.length_b   1.000
_cell.length_c   1.000
_cell.angle_alpha   90.00
_cell.angle_beta   90.00
_cell.angle_gamma   90.00
#
_symmetry.space_group_name_H-M   'P 1'
#
loop_
_entity.id
_entity.type
_entity.pdbx_description
1 polymer ?
#
loop_
_entity_poly.entity_id
_entity_poly.type
_entity_poly.pdbx_seq_one_letter_code
_entity_poly.pdbx_strand_id
1 'polypeptide(L)'
;GGGGDGGGGSTVTSTQCPVTSGSCASDGSSSWTNVTLTAGADGIFTGTLVTNQCSNHPYGRLVSGGVFSGMQSQIDCVSVTIPAAGFEETPVAAPIRGALAFSISGGVNVYGPFEAGFVEGQACTNGKGTCAGGVDVPVCESKLIADCGEENVNYGMLLDTCAGHANPYHYHKDLACDYAAGSTGDHSPLVAIALDGRGLYGLWEGNGSAPSNLDACNGHTGPVPAYTNDDGVSFPAQDNVYHYHTSETPPYTIGCYGPVASIAECKTLFPTCDVGFVDFCTASGSVHYDTDCPCFSQAGESYNTGVVSADCTVGEETEESEETETESGGESEADDDDEGMTGGDGLSSTEDGAAGHAHLDTLLVMLATALLAKN
;
A
#
# COMPACT_ATOMS: atom_id res chain seq x y z
N GLY A 1 -14.09 5.21 9.32
CA GLY A 1 -13.52 4.99 10.66
C GLY A 1 -12.31 4.12 10.45
N GLY A 2 -11.18 4.56 10.96
CA GLY A 2 -9.84 4.06 10.62
C GLY A 2 -8.86 5.20 10.80
N GLY A 3 -8.91 5.84 11.97
CA GLY A 3 -7.83 6.73 12.37
C GLY A 3 -6.64 5.82 12.61
N GLY A 4 -5.72 5.77 11.66
CA GLY A 4 -4.41 5.18 11.87
C GLY A 4 -3.87 5.74 13.17
N ASP A 5 -3.55 4.84 14.10
CA ASP A 5 -2.95 5.19 15.37
C ASP A 5 -1.72 6.06 15.04
N GLY A 6 -1.73 7.30 15.52
CA GLY A 6 -0.75 8.35 15.22
C GLY A 6 0.61 8.07 15.89
N GLY A 7 1.09 6.85 15.76
CA GLY A 7 2.35 6.37 16.30
C GLY A 7 3.48 6.62 15.33
N GLY A 8 4.26 7.67 15.59
CA GLY A 8 5.68 7.69 15.20
C GLY A 8 6.07 8.64 14.08
N GLY A 9 5.49 9.84 13.99
CA GLY A 9 6.05 10.93 13.20
C GLY A 9 6.05 12.20 14.04
N SER A 10 7.23 12.82 14.24
CA SER A 10 7.48 13.98 15.10
C SER A 10 6.85 15.28 14.58
N THR A 11 5.56 15.25 14.23
CA THR A 11 4.79 16.42 13.83
C THR A 11 4.33 17.17 15.08
N VAL A 12 4.42 18.50 15.03
CA VAL A 12 3.85 19.39 16.05
C VAL A 12 2.87 20.33 15.39
N THR A 13 1.75 20.61 16.07
CA THR A 13 0.78 21.61 15.59
C THR A 13 1.49 22.94 15.32
N SER A 14 1.18 23.55 14.18
CA SER A 14 1.76 24.79 13.71
C SER A 14 0.69 25.83 13.40
N THR A 15 1.06 27.11 13.44
CA THR A 15 0.21 28.23 13.00
C THR A 15 0.83 28.95 11.80
N GLN A 16 1.84 28.37 11.16
CA GLN A 16 2.54 29.00 10.04
C GLN A 16 1.80 28.82 8.70
N CYS A 17 0.87 27.87 8.61
CA CYS A 17 0.03 27.71 7.42
C CYS A 17 -0.92 28.92 7.26
N PRO A 18 -1.15 29.41 6.03
CA PRO A 18 -2.09 30.52 5.78
C PRO A 18 -3.51 30.23 6.28
N VAL A 19 -3.91 28.96 6.24
CA VAL A 19 -5.16 28.45 6.79
C VAL A 19 -4.81 27.27 7.69
N THR A 20 -5.30 27.27 8.92
CA THR A 20 -4.94 26.28 9.96
C THR A 20 -6.07 25.30 10.30
N SER A 21 -7.26 25.45 9.71
CA SER A 21 -8.41 24.57 9.95
C SER A 21 -9.45 24.71 8.84
N GLY A 22 -10.28 23.68 8.66
CA GLY A 22 -11.34 23.64 7.65
C GLY A 22 -11.13 22.47 6.70
N SER A 23 -11.74 22.54 5.52
CA SER A 23 -11.65 21.46 4.55
C SER A 23 -10.69 21.78 3.41
N CYS A 24 -9.94 20.77 2.96
CA CYS A 24 -9.13 20.83 1.75
C CYS A 24 -10.03 20.90 0.50
N ALA A 25 -9.56 21.60 -0.52
CA ALA A 25 -10.15 21.58 -1.85
C ALA A 25 -9.82 20.26 -2.56
N SER A 26 -10.78 19.70 -3.28
CA SER A 26 -10.63 18.42 -3.98
C SER A 26 -9.77 18.49 -5.25
N ASP A 27 -9.46 19.69 -5.72
CA ASP A 27 -8.64 19.95 -6.91
C ASP A 27 -7.15 20.18 -6.59
N GLY A 28 -6.79 20.08 -5.30
CA GLY A 28 -5.43 20.32 -4.80
C GLY A 28 -5.06 21.79 -4.59
N SER A 29 -5.94 22.73 -4.95
CA SER A 29 -5.65 24.17 -4.88
C SER A 29 -5.47 24.73 -3.46
N SER A 30 -5.87 23.96 -2.44
CA SER A 30 -5.66 24.32 -1.04
C SER A 30 -4.38 23.74 -0.45
N SER A 31 -3.56 23.01 -1.21
CA SER A 31 -2.26 22.53 -0.74
C SER A 31 -1.35 23.69 -0.38
N TRP A 32 -0.61 23.54 0.71
CA TRP A 32 0.39 24.52 1.10
C TRP A 32 1.50 23.83 1.88
N THR A 33 2.74 24.13 1.49
CA THR A 33 3.94 23.72 2.19
C THR A 33 4.94 24.86 2.33
N ASN A 34 5.80 24.78 3.34
CA ASN A 34 6.97 25.63 3.48
C ASN A 34 8.15 24.76 3.90
N VAL A 35 9.17 24.74 3.05
CA VAL A 35 10.34 23.89 3.19
C VAL A 35 11.57 24.74 3.50
N THR A 36 12.20 24.49 4.65
CA THR A 36 13.43 25.15 5.10
C THR A 36 14.61 24.18 5.19
N LEU A 37 14.51 23.05 4.49
CA LEU A 37 15.48 21.98 4.52
C LEU A 37 16.78 22.36 3.81
N THR A 38 17.88 21.78 4.26
CA THR A 38 19.19 21.85 3.64
C THR A 38 19.76 20.44 3.48
N ALA A 39 20.33 20.14 2.31
CA ALA A 39 20.95 18.83 2.05
C ALA A 39 22.41 18.84 2.54
N GLY A 40 22.73 17.94 3.47
CA GLY A 40 24.09 17.66 3.92
C GLY A 40 24.90 16.94 2.84
N ALA A 41 26.24 16.96 2.96
CA ALA A 41 27.14 16.28 2.03
C ALA A 41 27.03 14.74 2.08
N ASP A 42 26.42 14.21 3.14
CA ASP A 42 26.06 12.82 3.38
C ASP A 42 24.69 12.43 2.79
N GLY A 43 23.97 13.39 2.18
CA GLY A 43 22.62 13.21 1.65
C GLY A 43 21.53 13.28 2.70
N ILE A 44 21.85 13.65 3.94
CA ILE A 44 20.86 13.85 4.98
C ILE A 44 20.34 15.29 4.92
N PHE A 45 19.04 15.42 4.71
CA PHE A 45 18.32 16.67 4.78
C PHE A 45 18.09 17.05 6.24
N THR A 46 18.34 18.32 6.57
CA THR A 46 18.12 18.86 7.91
C THR A 46 17.33 20.15 7.86
N GLY A 47 16.40 20.35 8.80
CA GLY A 47 15.62 21.57 8.93
C GLY A 47 14.16 21.29 9.26
N THR A 48 13.25 22.09 8.69
CA THR A 48 11.81 21.97 8.97
C THR A 48 10.99 22.00 7.69
N LEU A 49 9.96 21.15 7.65
CA LEU A 49 8.88 21.19 6.68
C LEU A 49 7.59 21.53 7.43
N VAL A 50 6.86 22.54 6.96
CA VAL A 50 5.52 22.88 7.47
C VAL A 50 4.53 22.59 6.36
N THR A 51 3.39 21.99 6.68
CA THR A 51 2.36 21.62 5.71
C THR A 51 0.98 21.72 6.33
N ASN A 52 -0.03 21.96 5.49
CA ASN A 52 -1.44 21.89 5.88
C ASN A 52 -2.10 20.54 5.56
N GLN A 53 -1.31 19.59 5.05
CA GLN A 53 -1.67 18.20 4.73
C GLN A 53 -2.77 18.03 3.68
N CYS A 54 -3.09 19.09 2.93
CA CYS A 54 -3.99 18.97 1.79
C CYS A 54 -3.27 18.38 0.59
N SER A 55 -3.96 17.50 -0.14
CA SER A 55 -3.50 16.99 -1.45
C SER A 55 -3.03 18.14 -2.34
N ASN A 56 -1.91 17.96 -3.02
CA ASN A 56 -1.36 18.85 -4.05
C ASN A 56 -1.92 18.57 -5.46
N HIS A 57 -2.76 17.54 -5.60
CA HIS A 57 -3.37 17.17 -6.86
C HIS A 57 -4.88 16.93 -6.73
N PRO A 58 -5.63 16.98 -7.85
CA PRO A 58 -7.01 16.54 -7.85
C PRO A 58 -7.11 15.09 -7.38
N TYR A 59 -7.71 14.86 -6.22
CA TYR A 59 -7.77 13.54 -5.59
C TYR A 59 -9.16 12.91 -5.74
N GLY A 60 -9.23 11.58 -5.56
CA GLY A 60 -10.47 10.82 -5.70
C GLY A 60 -10.92 10.62 -7.16
N ARG A 61 -10.03 10.87 -8.12
CA ARG A 61 -10.23 10.50 -9.52
C ARG A 61 -9.88 9.03 -9.70
N LEU A 62 -10.86 8.26 -10.12
CA LEU A 62 -10.69 6.85 -10.42
C LEU A 62 -10.06 6.67 -11.79
N VAL A 63 -9.38 5.54 -11.97
CA VAL A 63 -8.94 5.05 -13.28
C VAL A 63 -10.11 4.92 -14.27
N SER A 64 -11.33 4.64 -13.78
CA SER A 64 -12.57 4.57 -14.57
C SER A 64 -13.14 5.94 -14.97
N GLY A 65 -12.51 7.05 -14.57
CA GLY A 65 -12.93 8.41 -14.91
C GLY A 65 -14.01 9.01 -14.00
N GLY A 66 -14.45 8.28 -12.97
CA GLY A 66 -15.31 8.79 -11.90
C GLY A 66 -14.55 9.70 -10.93
N VAL A 67 -15.27 10.60 -10.25
CA VAL A 67 -14.76 11.43 -9.15
C VAL A 67 -15.55 11.09 -7.89
N PHE A 68 -14.87 10.65 -6.83
CA PHE A 68 -15.51 10.42 -5.54
C PHE A 68 -15.55 11.71 -4.72
N SER A 69 -16.71 12.38 -4.71
CA SER A 69 -16.94 13.62 -3.93
C SER A 69 -17.25 13.40 -2.43
N GLY A 70 -17.11 12.17 -1.93
CA GLY A 70 -17.58 11.79 -0.58
C GLY A 70 -16.57 11.99 0.56
N MET A 71 -15.28 12.12 0.24
CA MET A 71 -14.23 12.32 1.26
C MET A 71 -13.56 13.67 1.06
N GLN A 72 -13.78 14.56 2.03
CA GLN A 72 -13.11 15.86 2.07
C GLN A 72 -12.10 15.87 3.21
N SER A 73 -10.80 15.84 2.86
CA SER A 73 -9.74 15.88 3.86
C SER A 73 -9.78 17.19 4.63
N GLN A 74 -9.43 17.14 5.91
CA GLN A 74 -9.39 18.33 6.75
C GLN A 74 -7.98 18.93 6.73
N ILE A 75 -7.93 20.25 6.78
CA ILE A 75 -6.70 21.00 6.98
C ILE A 75 -6.17 20.71 8.38
N ASP A 76 -4.93 20.26 8.44
CA ASP A 76 -4.18 20.11 9.69
C ASP A 76 -2.81 20.74 9.52
N CYS A 77 -2.59 21.88 10.18
CA CYS A 77 -1.34 22.60 10.05
C CYS A 77 -0.30 22.02 11.01
N VAL A 78 0.72 21.39 10.44
CA VAL A 78 1.78 20.72 11.19
C VAL A 78 3.16 21.17 10.74
N SER A 79 4.10 21.13 11.67
CA SER A 79 5.52 21.34 11.45
C SER A 79 6.26 20.06 11.78
N VAL A 80 7.22 19.69 10.93
CA VAL A 80 8.02 18.47 11.05
C VAL A 80 9.48 18.87 11.03
N THR A 81 10.22 18.49 12.07
CA THR A 81 11.68 18.59 12.06
C THR A 81 12.23 17.36 11.36
N ILE A 82 13.21 17.56 10.49
CA ILE A 82 13.88 16.50 9.75
C ILE A 82 15.39 16.56 10.06
N PRO A 83 16.03 15.43 10.39
CA PRO A 83 15.41 14.16 10.78
C PRO A 83 14.47 14.33 11.98
N ALA A 84 13.42 13.52 12.03
CA ALA A 84 12.46 13.51 13.12
C ALA A 84 13.02 12.77 14.34
N ALA A 85 12.57 13.19 15.52
CA ALA A 85 13.02 12.60 16.77
C ALA A 85 12.77 11.09 16.82
N GLY A 86 13.83 10.32 17.07
CA GLY A 86 13.82 8.85 17.09
C GLY A 86 14.29 8.19 15.80
N PHE A 87 14.55 8.95 14.74
CA PHE A 87 15.00 8.46 13.44
C PHE A 87 16.34 9.06 12.97
N GLU A 88 17.06 9.72 13.88
CA GLU A 88 18.37 10.32 13.59
C GLU A 88 19.46 9.25 13.35
N GLU A 89 19.26 8.04 13.87
CA GLU A 89 20.19 6.92 13.79
C GLU A 89 19.54 5.75 13.03
N THR A 90 20.25 5.22 12.03
CA THR A 90 19.79 4.10 11.19
C THR A 90 20.79 2.92 11.24
N PRO A 91 20.36 1.66 11.02
CA PRO A 91 19.01 1.24 10.63
C PRO A 91 17.99 1.28 11.78
N VAL A 92 16.74 1.62 11.46
CA VAL A 92 15.62 1.64 12.42
C VAL A 92 14.29 1.31 11.74
N ALA A 93 13.37 0.73 12.50
CA ALA A 93 12.01 0.46 12.05
C ALA A 93 11.29 1.76 11.67
N ALA A 94 10.65 1.77 10.51
CA ALA A 94 9.84 2.89 10.07
C ALA A 94 8.37 2.71 10.54
N PRO A 95 7.57 3.79 10.66
CA PRO A 95 6.14 3.69 11.02
C PRO A 95 5.30 3.13 9.87
N ILE A 96 5.28 1.82 9.70
CA ILE A 96 4.71 1.09 8.55
C ILE A 96 3.19 1.20 8.31
N ARG A 97 2.45 1.82 9.23
CA ARG A 97 1.02 2.18 9.07
C ARG A 97 0.76 3.68 9.25
N GLY A 98 1.81 4.49 9.24
CA GLY A 98 1.77 5.94 9.46
C GLY A 98 2.68 6.69 8.50
N ALA A 99 2.94 7.97 8.77
CA ALA A 99 3.76 8.81 7.91
C ALA A 99 5.23 8.41 7.93
N LEU A 100 5.77 8.00 6.78
CA LEU A 100 7.17 7.70 6.55
C LEU A 100 7.96 8.90 5.99
N ALA A 101 7.29 9.71 5.18
CA ALA A 101 7.89 10.83 4.48
C ALA A 101 6.82 11.90 4.19
N PHE A 102 7.29 13.07 3.74
CA PHE A 102 6.44 14.14 3.24
C PHE A 102 6.83 14.51 1.81
N SER A 103 5.86 14.55 0.91
CA SER A 103 6.04 15.01 -0.46
C SER A 103 6.66 16.40 -0.48
N ILE A 104 7.65 16.61 -1.35
CA ILE A 104 8.37 17.89 -1.45
C ILE A 104 7.59 18.93 -2.27
N SER A 105 6.61 18.51 -3.08
CA SER A 105 5.78 19.39 -3.92
C SER A 105 4.52 19.89 -3.20
N GLY A 106 4.09 19.24 -2.13
CA GLY A 106 2.85 19.60 -1.44
C GLY A 106 2.86 19.43 0.07
N GLY A 107 3.90 18.82 0.63
CA GLY A 107 3.89 18.41 2.04
C GLY A 107 2.80 17.38 2.35
N VAL A 108 2.36 16.61 1.36
CA VAL A 108 1.41 15.50 1.54
C VAL A 108 2.13 14.34 2.20
N ASN A 109 1.46 13.63 3.09
CA ASN A 109 2.01 12.44 3.72
C ASN A 109 2.31 11.35 2.68
N VAL A 110 3.45 10.69 2.85
CA VAL A 110 3.72 9.36 2.28
C VAL A 110 3.64 8.39 3.43
N TYR A 111 2.66 7.50 3.40
CA TYR A 111 2.45 6.52 4.45
C TYR A 111 3.18 5.22 4.14
N GLY A 112 3.34 4.42 5.19
CA GLY A 112 3.74 3.03 5.09
C GLY A 112 2.94 2.24 4.06
N PRO A 113 3.52 1.15 3.56
CA PRO A 113 2.88 0.31 2.54
C PRO A 113 1.53 -0.27 2.97
N PHE A 114 1.28 -0.35 4.28
CA PHE A 114 0.20 -1.13 4.84
C PHE A 114 -0.99 -0.29 5.30
N GLU A 115 -2.18 -0.82 5.02
CA GLU A 115 -3.44 -0.24 5.47
C GLU A 115 -3.84 -0.78 6.84
N ALA A 116 -4.72 -0.06 7.55
CA ALA A 116 -5.27 -0.52 8.82
C ALA A 116 -6.32 -1.64 8.67
N GLY A 117 -6.71 -1.95 7.43
CA GLY A 117 -7.71 -2.94 7.06
C GLY A 117 -9.10 -2.36 6.79
N PHE A 118 -9.99 -3.20 6.31
CA PHE A 118 -11.39 -2.88 6.02
C PHE A 118 -12.29 -3.89 6.71
N VAL A 119 -13.31 -3.43 7.43
CA VAL A 119 -14.34 -4.30 8.01
C VAL A 119 -15.55 -4.42 7.09
N GLU A 120 -16.39 -5.42 7.36
CA GLU A 120 -17.60 -5.70 6.59
C GLU A 120 -18.49 -4.46 6.44
N GLY A 121 -18.90 -4.19 5.19
CA GLY A 121 -19.76 -3.04 4.85
C GLY A 121 -19.07 -1.68 4.90
N GLN A 122 -17.76 -1.62 5.18
CA GLN A 122 -16.99 -0.39 5.08
C GLN A 122 -16.66 -0.06 3.62
N ALA A 123 -16.00 -1.00 2.92
CA ALA A 123 -15.47 -0.78 1.58
C ALA A 123 -16.36 -1.36 0.46
N CYS A 124 -17.47 -2.03 0.81
CA CYS A 124 -18.38 -2.60 -0.17
C CYS A 124 -19.84 -2.21 0.07
N THR A 125 -20.51 -1.78 -1.00
CA THR A 125 -21.88 -1.24 -0.98
C THR A 125 -22.94 -2.32 -0.75
N ASN A 126 -22.62 -3.58 -1.01
CA ASN A 126 -23.47 -4.73 -0.76
C ASN A 126 -23.34 -5.29 0.67
N GLY A 127 -22.60 -4.59 1.55
CA GLY A 127 -22.42 -4.97 2.94
C GLY A 127 -21.49 -6.16 3.15
N LYS A 128 -20.69 -6.56 2.15
CA LYS A 128 -19.68 -7.63 2.28
C LYS A 128 -18.26 -7.05 2.45
N GLY A 129 -17.26 -7.93 2.32
CA GLY A 129 -15.87 -7.58 2.08
C GLY A 129 -15.11 -7.19 3.33
N THR A 130 -13.99 -7.86 3.56
CA THR A 130 -13.05 -7.54 4.65
C THR A 130 -11.64 -7.49 4.09
N CYS A 131 -10.75 -6.76 4.73
CA CYS A 131 -9.31 -6.93 4.55
C CYS A 131 -8.63 -6.79 5.91
N ALA A 132 -7.72 -7.71 6.24
CA ALA A 132 -6.90 -7.57 7.42
C ALA A 132 -5.99 -6.35 7.29
N GLY A 133 -5.70 -5.68 8.40
CA GLY A 133 -4.66 -4.65 8.43
C GLY A 133 -3.27 -5.26 8.31
N GLY A 134 -2.29 -4.45 7.94
CA GLY A 134 -0.90 -4.90 7.78
C GLY A 134 -0.62 -5.48 6.40
N VAL A 135 -1.56 -5.29 5.47
CA VAL A 135 -1.45 -5.70 4.07
C VAL A 135 -1.50 -4.44 3.19
N ASP A 136 -0.81 -4.49 2.05
CA ASP A 136 -0.82 -3.38 1.12
C ASP A 136 -2.19 -3.13 0.47
N VAL A 137 -2.45 -1.86 0.15
CA VAL A 137 -3.74 -1.42 -0.37
C VAL A 137 -4.10 -2.13 -1.69
N PRO A 138 -3.18 -2.34 -2.66
CA PRO A 138 -3.47 -3.11 -3.87
C PRO A 138 -3.93 -4.56 -3.62
N VAL A 139 -3.32 -5.27 -2.66
CA VAL A 139 -3.76 -6.61 -2.28
C VAL A 139 -5.12 -6.55 -1.59
N CYS A 140 -5.36 -5.59 -0.70
CA CYS A 140 -6.68 -5.38 -0.10
C CYS A 140 -7.77 -5.07 -1.15
N GLU A 141 -7.49 -4.20 -2.12
CA GLU A 141 -8.38 -3.91 -3.24
C GLU A 141 -8.71 -5.18 -4.03
N SER A 142 -7.69 -5.97 -4.36
CA SER A 142 -7.86 -7.23 -5.11
C SER A 142 -8.73 -8.24 -4.37
N LYS A 143 -8.61 -8.32 -3.04
CA LYS A 143 -9.47 -9.13 -2.19
C LYS A 143 -10.91 -8.60 -2.15
N LEU A 144 -11.08 -7.29 -1.96
CA LEU A 144 -12.41 -6.66 -1.91
C LEU A 144 -13.17 -6.83 -3.22
N ILE A 145 -12.49 -6.75 -4.37
CA ILE A 145 -13.08 -7.04 -5.68
C ILE A 145 -13.59 -8.49 -5.73
N ALA A 146 -12.82 -9.44 -5.20
CA ALA A 146 -13.24 -10.84 -5.15
C ALA A 146 -14.44 -11.06 -4.22
N ASP A 147 -14.39 -10.52 -3.00
CA ASP A 147 -15.45 -10.70 -2.00
C ASP A 147 -16.77 -10.03 -2.38
N CYS A 148 -16.68 -8.84 -2.97
CA CYS A 148 -17.82 -7.96 -3.18
C CYS A 148 -18.37 -8.01 -4.60
N GLY A 149 -17.55 -8.39 -5.58
CA GLY A 149 -17.77 -8.07 -6.99
C GLY A 149 -17.34 -6.63 -7.29
N GLU A 150 -16.66 -6.44 -8.42
CA GLU A 150 -16.03 -5.17 -8.84
C GLU A 150 -17.00 -3.98 -8.76
N GLU A 151 -18.27 -4.18 -9.14
CA GLU A 151 -19.30 -3.16 -9.17
C GLU A 151 -19.77 -2.71 -7.78
N ASN A 152 -19.50 -3.49 -6.74
CA ASN A 152 -19.92 -3.21 -5.37
C ASN A 152 -18.80 -2.59 -4.52
N VAL A 153 -17.58 -2.46 -5.04
CA VAL A 153 -16.46 -1.85 -4.32
C VAL A 153 -16.60 -0.33 -4.26
N ASN A 154 -16.43 0.24 -3.07
CA ASN A 154 -16.35 1.67 -2.86
C ASN A 154 -14.90 2.16 -3.09
N TYR A 155 -14.53 2.31 -4.36
CA TYR A 155 -13.17 2.73 -4.75
C TYR A 155 -12.75 4.10 -4.20
N GLY A 156 -13.67 4.92 -3.70
CA GLY A 156 -13.30 6.16 -3.03
C GLY A 156 -12.45 5.93 -1.78
N MET A 157 -12.52 4.73 -1.17
CA MET A 157 -11.74 4.33 0.00
C MET A 157 -10.37 3.73 -0.34
N LEU A 158 -10.11 3.50 -1.62
CA LEU A 158 -8.91 2.87 -2.15
C LEU A 158 -8.06 3.92 -2.88
N LEU A 159 -6.94 3.49 -3.46
CA LEU A 159 -6.00 4.36 -4.14
C LEU A 159 -6.64 5.07 -5.34
N ASP A 160 -6.41 6.37 -5.44
CA ASP A 160 -6.73 7.13 -6.65
C ASP A 160 -5.62 7.04 -7.70
N THR A 161 -5.77 7.75 -8.82
CA THR A 161 -4.79 7.76 -9.92
C THR A 161 -3.42 8.35 -9.54
N CYS A 162 -3.32 9.06 -8.42
CA CYS A 162 -2.06 9.56 -7.88
C CYS A 162 -1.45 8.58 -6.85
N ALA A 163 -2.06 7.39 -6.69
CA ALA A 163 -1.72 6.37 -5.72
C ALA A 163 -1.83 6.84 -4.26
N GLY A 164 -2.78 7.75 -4.00
CA GLY A 164 -3.10 8.20 -2.65
C GLY A 164 -4.55 7.98 -2.26
N HIS A 165 -4.77 7.94 -0.95
CA HIS A 165 -6.02 7.92 -0.19
C HIS A 165 -5.63 8.04 1.29
N ALA A 166 -6.47 8.06 2.31
CA ALA A 166 -7.85 8.49 2.39
C ALA A 166 -7.90 9.87 3.07
N ASN A 167 -8.29 9.97 4.35
CA ASN A 167 -8.33 11.22 5.11
C ASN A 167 -7.49 11.09 6.41
N PRO A 168 -6.45 11.93 6.64
CA PRO A 168 -5.89 12.91 5.69
C PRO A 168 -5.42 12.22 4.40
N TYR A 169 -5.33 12.95 3.30
CA TYR A 169 -4.85 12.38 2.04
C TYR A 169 -3.37 12.01 2.17
N HIS A 170 -3.00 10.79 1.77
CA HIS A 170 -1.64 10.29 1.84
C HIS A 170 -1.33 9.32 0.69
N TYR A 171 -0.07 9.20 0.31
CA TYR A 171 0.39 8.25 -0.70
C TYR A 171 0.75 6.92 -0.06
N HIS A 172 0.44 5.80 -0.73
CA HIS A 172 0.90 4.46 -0.34
C HIS A 172 1.87 3.84 -1.35
N LYS A 173 1.95 4.38 -2.58
CA LYS A 173 2.82 3.88 -3.66
C LYS A 173 3.62 5.01 -4.29
N ASP A 174 4.01 4.82 -5.55
CA ASP A 174 4.61 5.86 -6.38
C ASP A 174 3.77 7.15 -6.40
N LEU A 175 4.42 8.28 -6.13
CA LEU A 175 3.82 9.60 -6.13
C LEU A 175 3.62 10.08 -7.59
N ALA A 176 2.85 9.31 -8.36
CA ALA A 176 2.80 9.38 -9.82
C ALA A 176 2.33 10.73 -10.38
N CYS A 177 1.68 11.55 -9.54
CA CYS A 177 1.26 12.91 -9.90
C CYS A 177 2.28 14.00 -9.54
N ASP A 178 3.23 13.71 -8.63
CA ASP A 178 4.23 14.67 -8.16
C ASP A 178 5.43 14.80 -9.13
N TYR A 179 5.52 13.91 -10.12
CA TYR A 179 6.54 13.98 -11.17
C TYR A 179 6.10 13.30 -12.47
N ALA A 180 6.80 13.60 -13.56
CA ALA A 180 6.53 12.99 -14.86
C ALA A 180 7.16 11.59 -14.97
N ALA A 181 6.51 10.56 -14.39
CA ALA A 181 6.99 9.18 -14.39
C ALA A 181 7.25 8.58 -15.80
N GLY A 182 6.60 9.12 -16.85
CA GLY A 182 6.83 8.72 -18.23
C GLY A 182 8.16 9.20 -18.83
N SER A 183 8.91 10.08 -18.14
CA SER A 183 10.23 10.52 -18.55
C SER A 183 11.29 9.50 -18.12
N THR A 184 11.25 8.34 -18.78
CA THR A 184 12.11 7.21 -18.45
C THR A 184 13.59 7.49 -18.71
N GLY A 185 13.98 8.50 -19.50
CA GLY A 185 15.38 8.72 -19.88
C GLY A 185 16.35 9.04 -18.73
N ASP A 186 15.88 9.77 -17.71
CA ASP A 186 16.72 10.33 -16.65
C ASP A 186 16.41 9.68 -15.29
N HIS A 187 17.30 9.91 -14.31
CA HIS A 187 17.01 9.59 -12.92
C HIS A 187 15.76 10.37 -12.47
N SER A 188 14.86 9.70 -11.76
CA SER A 188 13.63 10.32 -11.26
C SER A 188 13.96 11.45 -10.28
N PRO A 189 13.16 12.52 -10.23
CA PRO A 189 13.41 13.60 -9.29
C PRO A 189 13.15 13.16 -7.84
N LEU A 190 13.62 13.98 -6.91
CA LEU A 190 13.20 13.93 -5.52
C LEU A 190 11.69 14.15 -5.43
N VAL A 191 10.95 13.24 -4.82
CA VAL A 191 9.49 13.32 -4.66
C VAL A 191 9.08 13.52 -3.20
N ALA A 192 9.85 13.03 -2.23
CA ALA A 192 9.56 13.23 -0.81
C ALA A 192 10.83 13.21 0.05
N ILE A 193 10.70 13.69 1.28
CA ILE A 193 11.74 13.62 2.32
C ILE A 193 11.27 12.72 3.45
N ALA A 194 12.03 11.66 3.71
CA ALA A 194 11.77 10.69 4.75
C ALA A 194 12.05 11.26 6.15
N LEU A 195 11.44 10.66 7.17
CA LEU A 195 11.62 11.10 8.56
C LEU A 195 13.05 10.92 9.08
N ASP A 196 13.83 9.99 8.52
CA ASP A 196 15.28 9.86 8.79
C ASP A 196 16.14 10.93 8.10
N GLY A 197 15.49 11.80 7.33
CA GLY A 197 16.11 12.88 6.57
C GLY A 197 16.69 12.47 5.23
N ARG A 198 16.44 11.27 4.73
CA ARG A 198 16.90 10.89 3.38
C ARG A 198 15.87 11.22 2.31
N GLY A 199 16.32 11.39 1.07
CA GLY A 199 15.44 11.61 -0.06
C GLY A 199 14.74 10.33 -0.53
N LEU A 200 13.47 10.45 -0.90
CA LEU A 200 12.72 9.46 -1.67
C LEU A 200 12.57 10.00 -3.10
N TYR A 201 13.02 9.20 -4.07
CA TYR A 201 13.01 9.51 -5.50
C TYR A 201 11.96 8.64 -6.21
N GLY A 202 11.51 9.08 -7.38
CA GLY A 202 10.58 8.28 -8.20
C GLY A 202 11.17 6.96 -8.72
N LEU A 203 10.44 6.26 -9.58
CA LEU A 203 10.72 4.86 -9.97
C LEU A 203 12.10 4.60 -10.59
N TRP A 204 12.63 5.57 -11.35
CA TRP A 204 13.76 5.35 -12.25
C TRP A 204 15.09 5.82 -11.67
N GLU A 205 16.10 4.97 -11.75
CA GLU A 205 17.52 5.31 -11.55
C GLU A 205 18.10 6.02 -12.78
N GLY A 206 17.63 5.63 -13.96
CA GLY A 206 18.02 6.23 -15.24
C GLY A 206 17.82 5.28 -16.41
N ASN A 207 17.73 5.83 -17.63
CA ASN A 207 17.51 5.07 -18.88
C ASN A 207 16.33 4.08 -18.82
N GLY A 208 15.32 4.38 -18.02
CA GLY A 208 14.05 3.66 -17.90
C GLY A 208 14.17 2.40 -17.08
N SER A 209 15.21 2.32 -16.27
CA SER A 209 15.47 1.20 -15.40
C SER A 209 15.27 1.62 -13.95
N ALA A 210 14.46 0.85 -13.22
CA ALA A 210 14.43 0.94 -11.78
C ALA A 210 15.79 0.50 -11.21
N PRO A 211 16.18 0.95 -10.01
CA PRO A 211 17.42 0.50 -9.40
C PRO A 211 17.39 -1.01 -9.18
N SER A 212 18.50 -1.68 -9.50
CA SER A 212 18.62 -3.15 -9.40
C SER A 212 19.33 -3.63 -8.13
N ASN A 213 19.77 -2.68 -7.31
CA ASN A 213 20.60 -2.89 -6.12
C ASN A 213 19.97 -2.28 -4.86
N LEU A 214 18.63 -2.22 -4.82
CA LEU A 214 17.88 -1.81 -3.63
C LEU A 214 18.13 -2.80 -2.50
N ASP A 215 18.31 -2.30 -1.28
CA ASP A 215 18.36 -3.10 -0.06
C ASP A 215 16.95 -3.42 0.45
N ALA A 216 16.86 -4.14 1.58
CA ALA A 216 15.56 -4.55 2.13
C ALA A 216 14.74 -3.40 2.73
N CYS A 217 15.27 -2.17 2.78
CA CYS A 217 14.53 -0.96 3.13
C CYS A 217 13.99 -0.22 1.89
N ASN A 218 14.21 -0.75 0.68
CA ASN A 218 13.92 -0.11 -0.60
C ASN A 218 14.80 1.14 -0.88
N GLY A 219 16.05 1.11 -0.42
CA GLY A 219 17.02 2.16 -0.71
C GLY A 219 18.36 1.62 -1.18
N HIS A 220 19.22 2.51 -1.66
CA HIS A 220 20.57 2.16 -2.09
C HIS A 220 21.49 3.39 -2.03
N THR A 221 22.80 3.20 -2.21
CA THR A 221 23.74 4.31 -2.36
C THR A 221 24.06 4.55 -3.83
N GLY A 222 23.90 5.79 -4.27
CA GLY A 222 24.11 6.17 -5.66
C GLY A 222 24.11 7.68 -5.87
N PRO A 223 24.24 8.13 -7.12
CA PRO A 223 24.10 9.52 -7.50
C PRO A 223 22.62 9.93 -7.53
N VAL A 224 22.32 11.16 -7.13
CA VAL A 224 20.99 11.76 -7.21
C VAL A 224 21.02 13.08 -7.98
N PRO A 225 19.98 13.40 -8.77
CA PRO A 225 19.93 14.62 -9.55
C PRO A 225 19.71 15.85 -8.67
N ALA A 226 20.05 17.02 -9.21
CA ALA A 226 19.63 18.30 -8.63
C ALA A 226 18.10 18.42 -8.72
N TYR A 227 17.50 19.11 -7.75
CA TYR A 227 16.06 19.28 -7.67
C TYR A 227 15.71 20.72 -7.34
N THR A 228 14.63 21.22 -7.94
CA THR A 228 14.01 22.50 -7.57
C THR A 228 12.49 22.32 -7.59
N ASN A 229 11.81 22.61 -6.48
CA ASN A 229 10.34 22.60 -6.45
C ASN A 229 9.75 23.93 -7.00
N ASP A 230 8.43 23.97 -7.15
CA ASP A 230 7.71 25.13 -7.69
C ASP A 230 7.86 26.40 -6.81
N ASP A 231 8.15 26.23 -5.52
CA ASP A 231 8.43 27.34 -4.59
C ASP A 231 9.88 27.86 -4.66
N GLY A 232 10.71 27.27 -5.54
CA GLY A 232 12.10 27.66 -5.77
C GLY A 232 13.10 27.07 -4.78
N VAL A 233 12.68 26.17 -3.88
CA VAL A 233 13.58 25.44 -2.98
C VAL A 233 14.41 24.48 -3.80
N SER A 234 15.73 24.61 -3.72
CA SER A 234 16.66 23.89 -4.58
C SER A 234 17.67 23.07 -3.80
N PHE A 235 17.92 21.85 -4.24
CA PHE A 235 18.93 20.94 -3.72
C PHE A 235 19.92 20.57 -4.83
N PRO A 236 21.24 20.58 -4.54
CA PRO A 236 22.24 20.22 -5.54
C PRO A 236 22.22 18.73 -5.84
N ALA A 237 22.74 18.35 -7.02
CA ALA A 237 23.06 16.96 -7.30
C ALA A 237 24.14 16.44 -6.35
N GLN A 238 24.12 15.15 -6.04
CA GLN A 238 25.09 14.48 -5.16
C GLN A 238 25.48 13.12 -5.75
N ASP A 239 26.73 12.69 -5.61
CA ASP A 239 27.23 11.52 -6.36
C ASP A 239 27.15 10.18 -5.61
N ASN A 240 27.13 10.20 -4.27
CA ASN A 240 27.26 8.99 -3.46
C ASN A 240 26.55 9.15 -2.12
N VAL A 241 25.21 9.11 -2.17
CA VAL A 241 24.35 9.25 -1.01
C VAL A 241 23.34 8.12 -0.96
N TYR A 242 23.01 7.66 0.24
CA TYR A 242 22.00 6.63 0.42
C TYR A 242 20.60 7.28 0.43
N HIS A 243 19.75 6.81 -0.47
CA HIS A 243 18.42 7.35 -0.75
C HIS A 243 17.45 6.21 -1.12
N TYR A 244 16.16 6.52 -1.11
CA TYR A 244 15.09 5.57 -1.40
C TYR A 244 14.51 5.80 -2.79
N HIS A 245 13.89 4.76 -3.35
CA HIS A 245 13.06 4.86 -4.54
C HIS A 245 11.63 4.42 -4.26
N THR A 246 10.68 4.99 -4.98
CA THR A 246 9.40 4.32 -5.17
C THR A 246 9.61 3.10 -6.06
N SER A 247 8.72 2.11 -5.96
CA SER A 247 8.83 0.86 -6.71
C SER A 247 7.47 0.40 -7.22
N GLU A 248 7.49 -0.40 -8.29
CA GLU A 248 6.27 -1.01 -8.85
C GLU A 248 5.81 -2.23 -8.05
N THR A 249 6.68 -2.78 -7.20
CA THR A 249 6.42 -3.92 -6.32
C THR A 249 6.36 -3.49 -4.86
N PRO A 250 5.59 -4.19 -3.99
CA PRO A 250 5.57 -3.95 -2.56
C PRO A 250 6.98 -3.94 -1.94
N PRO A 251 7.20 -3.13 -0.89
CA PRO A 251 6.32 -2.14 -0.25
C PRO A 251 6.05 -0.83 -1.04
N TYR A 252 6.42 -0.70 -2.31
CA TYR A 252 6.20 0.49 -3.16
C TYR A 252 6.91 1.79 -2.75
N THR A 253 7.18 2.01 -1.47
CA THR A 253 7.90 3.18 -0.91
C THR A 253 8.95 2.71 0.10
N ILE A 254 9.02 3.25 1.31
CA ILE A 254 10.10 2.96 2.26
C ILE A 254 9.69 1.81 3.17
N GLY A 255 10.51 0.75 3.23
CA GLY A 255 10.26 -0.39 4.10
C GLY A 255 10.76 -0.19 5.53
N CYS A 256 11.98 0.34 5.66
CA CYS A 256 12.61 0.73 6.92
C CYS A 256 13.51 1.94 6.68
N TYR A 257 13.98 2.58 7.74
CA TYR A 257 15.03 3.58 7.59
C TYR A 257 16.38 2.88 7.59
N GLY A 258 16.99 2.77 6.41
CA GLY A 258 18.21 2.00 6.15
C GLY A 258 19.50 2.82 6.26
N PRO A 259 20.65 2.24 5.86
CA PRO A 259 20.78 0.99 5.09
C PRO A 259 20.68 -0.28 5.94
N VAL A 260 20.32 -1.39 5.31
CA VAL A 260 20.42 -2.75 5.86
C VAL A 260 21.18 -3.68 4.90
N ALA A 261 21.90 -4.67 5.42
CA ALA A 261 22.70 -5.60 4.63
C ALA A 261 21.91 -6.80 4.09
N SER A 262 20.72 -7.08 4.61
CA SER A 262 19.90 -8.24 4.20
C SER A 262 18.43 -8.10 4.60
N ILE A 263 17.56 -8.93 4.01
CA ILE A 263 16.16 -9.08 4.46
C ILE A 263 16.11 -9.53 5.92
N ALA A 264 17.00 -10.45 6.34
CA ALA A 264 17.03 -10.91 7.72
C ALA A 264 17.29 -9.75 8.70
N GLU A 265 18.21 -8.85 8.37
CA GLU A 265 18.46 -7.64 9.16
C GLU A 265 17.23 -6.72 9.19
N CYS A 266 16.60 -6.45 8.05
CA CYS A 266 15.35 -5.70 8.01
C CYS A 266 14.28 -6.31 8.92
N LYS A 267 14.06 -7.62 8.83
CA LYS A 267 13.07 -8.33 9.64
C LYS A 267 13.35 -8.21 11.14
N THR A 268 14.61 -8.11 11.56
CA THR A 268 14.92 -7.88 12.99
C THR A 268 14.47 -6.52 13.51
N LEU A 269 14.23 -5.54 12.63
CA LEU A 269 13.70 -4.23 13.00
C LEU A 269 12.20 -4.32 13.35
N PHE A 270 11.48 -5.32 12.82
CA PHE A 270 10.03 -5.45 12.95
C PHE A 270 9.68 -6.77 13.63
N PRO A 271 9.36 -6.76 14.93
CA PRO A 271 8.95 -7.98 15.65
C PRO A 271 7.70 -8.67 15.08
N THR A 272 6.98 -8.00 14.19
CA THR A 272 5.79 -8.48 13.46
C THR A 272 6.12 -9.29 12.21
N CYS A 273 7.36 -9.24 11.71
CA CYS A 273 7.79 -10.08 10.60
C CYS A 273 7.84 -11.56 10.98
N ASP A 274 7.43 -12.41 10.04
CA ASP A 274 7.38 -13.88 10.17
C ASP A 274 6.51 -14.40 11.32
N VAL A 275 5.59 -13.58 11.84
CA VAL A 275 4.66 -13.99 12.92
C VAL A 275 3.19 -13.89 12.54
N GLY A 276 2.81 -13.00 11.63
CA GLY A 276 1.42 -12.79 11.24
C GLY A 276 1.25 -13.08 9.76
N PHE A 277 0.51 -14.13 9.42
CA PHE A 277 0.24 -14.47 8.03
C PHE A 277 -1.25 -14.44 7.75
N VAL A 278 -1.61 -13.96 6.57
CA VAL A 278 -2.97 -14.04 6.05
C VAL A 278 -2.96 -14.63 4.65
N ASP A 279 -3.93 -15.49 4.39
CA ASP A 279 -4.20 -16.04 3.07
C ASP A 279 -5.46 -15.39 2.51
N PHE A 280 -5.33 -14.73 1.36
CA PHE A 280 -6.43 -14.09 0.67
C PHE A 280 -6.70 -14.73 -0.66
N CYS A 281 -7.96 -14.67 -1.06
CA CYS A 281 -8.38 -15.05 -2.39
C CYS A 281 -8.68 -13.79 -3.17
N THR A 282 -7.96 -13.62 -4.27
CA THR A 282 -8.14 -12.51 -5.19
C THR A 282 -8.63 -13.05 -6.52
N ALA A 283 -9.13 -12.17 -7.39
CA ALA A 283 -9.49 -12.56 -8.76
C ALA A 283 -8.31 -13.16 -9.55
N SER A 284 -7.06 -12.90 -9.13
CA SER A 284 -5.84 -13.39 -9.78
C SER A 284 -5.30 -14.68 -9.15
N GLY A 285 -5.91 -15.16 -8.05
CA GLY A 285 -5.46 -16.33 -7.30
C GLY A 285 -5.29 -16.05 -5.81
N SER A 286 -4.77 -17.04 -5.08
CA SER A 286 -4.46 -16.92 -3.66
C SER A 286 -3.19 -16.08 -3.45
N VAL A 287 -3.20 -15.22 -2.43
CA VAL A 287 -2.06 -14.44 -1.94
C VAL A 287 -1.78 -14.86 -0.51
N HIS A 288 -0.55 -15.25 -0.20
CA HIS A 288 -0.04 -15.48 1.14
C HIS A 288 0.80 -14.27 1.52
N TYR A 289 0.44 -13.63 2.63
CA TYR A 289 1.00 -12.33 2.99
C TYR A 289 1.46 -12.35 4.44
N ASP A 290 2.70 -11.94 4.69
CA ASP A 290 3.25 -11.70 6.02
C ASP A 290 2.92 -10.26 6.43
N THR A 291 1.90 -10.14 7.27
CA THR A 291 1.33 -8.86 7.70
C THR A 291 2.33 -8.04 8.50
N ASP A 292 2.30 -6.72 8.32
CA ASP A 292 3.15 -5.79 9.07
C ASP A 292 4.66 -6.07 8.93
N CYS A 293 5.06 -6.58 7.77
CA CYS A 293 6.47 -6.79 7.47
C CYS A 293 6.87 -6.18 6.13
N PRO A 294 7.46 -4.96 6.17
CA PRO A 294 7.61 -4.08 5.01
C PRO A 294 8.92 -4.33 4.25
N CYS A 295 9.62 -5.44 4.49
CA CYS A 295 10.94 -5.66 3.93
C CYS A 295 10.87 -5.86 2.42
N PHE A 296 11.58 -5.02 1.67
CA PHE A 296 11.60 -5.06 0.21
C PHE A 296 12.23 -6.36 -0.29
N SER A 297 11.51 -7.04 -1.19
CA SER A 297 11.94 -8.32 -1.76
C SER A 297 13.25 -8.17 -2.53
N GLN A 298 14.21 -9.05 -2.27
CA GLN A 298 15.48 -9.10 -2.99
C GLN A 298 15.42 -10.11 -4.14
N ALA A 299 16.36 -10.02 -5.08
CA ALA A 299 16.39 -10.92 -6.23
C ALA A 299 16.41 -12.40 -5.80
N GLY A 300 15.37 -13.16 -6.22
CA GLY A 300 15.20 -14.58 -5.87
C GLY A 300 14.24 -14.85 -4.70
N GLU A 301 13.74 -13.81 -4.05
CA GLU A 301 12.78 -13.89 -2.94
C GLU A 301 11.36 -13.57 -3.44
N SER A 302 10.37 -14.40 -3.09
CA SER A 302 8.95 -14.21 -3.42
C SER A 302 8.15 -13.78 -2.18
N TYR A 303 8.72 -12.85 -1.43
CA TYR A 303 8.22 -12.39 -0.14
C TYR A 303 7.29 -11.18 -0.31
N ASN A 304 6.03 -11.28 0.14
CA ASN A 304 5.00 -10.25 -0.03
C ASN A 304 4.88 -9.72 -1.48
N THR A 305 5.22 -10.55 -2.48
CA THR A 305 5.20 -10.19 -3.90
C THR A 305 3.84 -10.42 -4.57
N GLY A 306 2.81 -10.84 -3.82
CA GLY A 306 1.48 -11.15 -4.33
C GLY A 306 1.25 -12.65 -4.62
N VAL A 307 0.38 -12.93 -5.61
CA VAL A 307 -0.27 -14.23 -5.85
C VAL A 307 0.69 -15.43 -5.84
N VAL A 308 0.40 -16.40 -4.97
CA VAL A 308 1.16 -17.65 -4.74
C VAL A 308 0.55 -18.88 -5.41
N SER A 309 -0.75 -18.89 -5.73
CA SER A 309 -1.36 -20.02 -6.47
C SER A 309 -2.68 -19.66 -7.18
N ALA A 310 -3.03 -20.42 -8.22
CA ALA A 310 -4.25 -20.20 -9.01
C ALA A 310 -5.52 -20.82 -8.40
N ASP A 311 -5.39 -21.65 -7.35
CA ASP A 311 -6.51 -22.32 -6.72
C ASP A 311 -6.92 -21.57 -5.46
N CYS A 312 -8.01 -20.80 -5.55
CA CYS A 312 -8.83 -20.50 -4.40
C CYS A 312 -10.31 -20.38 -4.78
N THR A 313 -11.18 -20.98 -3.98
CA THR A 313 -12.62 -20.73 -3.98
C THR A 313 -12.93 -19.48 -3.14
N VAL A 314 -13.30 -18.39 -3.81
CA VAL A 314 -13.81 -17.17 -3.17
C VAL A 314 -15.08 -17.52 -2.38
N GLY A 315 -15.04 -17.38 -1.05
CA GLY A 315 -16.22 -17.51 -0.18
C GLY A 315 -16.24 -18.65 0.84
N GLU A 316 -15.14 -19.39 1.04
CA GLU A 316 -14.96 -20.23 2.24
C GLU A 316 -13.95 -19.55 3.17
N GLU A 317 -14.45 -18.92 4.23
CA GLU A 317 -13.62 -18.67 5.41
C GLU A 317 -13.07 -20.02 5.83
N THR A 318 -11.75 -20.16 5.90
CA THR A 318 -11.14 -21.36 6.44
C THR A 318 -11.51 -21.43 7.91
N GLU A 319 -12.40 -22.35 8.27
CA GLU A 319 -12.59 -22.71 9.67
C GLU A 319 -11.23 -23.19 10.19
N GLU A 320 -10.72 -22.44 11.15
CA GLU A 320 -9.54 -22.78 11.93
C GLU A 320 -9.70 -24.24 12.40
N SER A 321 -8.77 -25.11 11.98
CA SER A 321 -8.82 -26.52 12.29
C SER A 321 -8.81 -26.72 13.81
N GLU A 322 -9.95 -27.07 14.40
CA GLU A 322 -10.01 -27.56 15.77
C GLU A 322 -9.09 -28.78 15.89
N GLU A 323 -8.03 -28.62 16.69
CA GLU A 323 -7.18 -29.75 17.07
C GLU A 323 -8.04 -30.76 17.81
N THR A 324 -8.11 -31.97 17.26
CA THR A 324 -8.87 -33.08 17.83
C THR A 324 -8.10 -33.61 19.04
N GLU A 325 -8.51 -33.19 20.25
CA GLU A 325 -8.11 -33.89 21.47
C GLU A 325 -8.75 -35.29 21.48
N THR A 326 -7.91 -36.30 21.34
CA THR A 326 -8.26 -37.70 21.59
C THR A 326 -8.54 -37.92 23.08
N GLU A 327 -9.81 -38.07 23.45
CA GLU A 327 -10.17 -38.75 24.70
C GLU A 327 -10.57 -40.21 24.44
N SER A 328 -9.90 -41.08 25.18
CA SER A 328 -10.06 -42.52 25.20
C SER A 328 -11.26 -42.96 26.05
N GLY A 329 -12.07 -43.85 25.48
CA GLY A 329 -12.55 -45.07 26.14
C GLY A 329 -13.60 -44.94 27.26
N GLY A 330 -14.80 -45.47 26.99
CA GLY A 330 -15.77 -45.81 28.03
C GLY A 330 -17.01 -46.48 27.45
N GLU A 331 -17.01 -47.81 27.39
CA GLU A 331 -18.17 -48.65 27.12
C GLU A 331 -19.16 -48.63 28.29
N SER A 332 -20.48 -48.57 28.02
CA SER A 332 -21.48 -49.49 28.63
C SER A 332 -22.93 -49.18 28.21
N GLU A 333 -23.54 -50.19 27.61
CA GLU A 333 -24.88 -50.77 27.84
C GLU A 333 -26.19 -50.02 27.50
N ALA A 334 -26.89 -50.62 26.52
CA ALA A 334 -28.32 -50.94 26.38
C ALA A 334 -29.37 -50.28 27.30
N ASP A 335 -30.48 -49.84 26.69
CA ASP A 335 -31.79 -50.48 26.89
C ASP A 335 -32.83 -49.99 25.84
N ASP A 336 -33.85 -50.82 25.69
CA ASP A 336 -34.81 -51.01 24.61
C ASP A 336 -35.97 -49.98 24.46
N ASP A 337 -36.77 -50.25 23.40
CA ASP A 337 -38.20 -49.93 23.19
C ASP A 337 -38.56 -48.59 22.52
N ASP A 338 -39.52 -48.44 21.59
CA ASP A 338 -40.39 -49.31 20.77
C ASP A 338 -41.29 -48.34 19.94
N GLU A 339 -41.88 -48.84 18.84
CA GLU A 339 -42.98 -48.27 18.00
C GLU A 339 -42.73 -46.90 17.30
N GLY A 340 -42.94 -46.69 16.00
CA GLY A 340 -43.85 -47.29 15.03
C GLY A 340 -44.42 -46.18 14.12
N MET A 341 -44.88 -46.56 12.92
CA MET A 341 -45.60 -45.77 11.89
C MET A 341 -44.75 -45.00 10.85
N THR A 342 -44.51 -45.52 9.64
CA THR A 342 -45.39 -45.78 8.45
C THR A 342 -45.59 -44.59 7.51
N GLY A 343 -45.26 -44.83 6.24
CA GLY A 343 -45.79 -44.14 5.04
C GLY A 343 -44.95 -42.94 4.60
N GLY A 344 -44.55 -42.77 3.36
CA GLY A 344 -44.89 -43.44 2.12
C GLY A 344 -44.55 -42.50 0.96
N ASP A 345 -44.05 -43.09 -0.12
CA ASP A 345 -44.18 -42.68 -1.53
C ASP A 345 -43.52 -41.40 -2.08
N GLY A 346 -42.81 -41.61 -3.20
CA GLY A 346 -42.61 -40.61 -4.28
C GLY A 346 -41.15 -40.43 -4.69
N LEU A 347 -40.59 -41.27 -5.57
CA LEU A 347 -40.40 -40.97 -7.01
C LEU A 347 -39.77 -39.59 -7.27
N SER A 348 -38.52 -39.49 -7.76
CA SER A 348 -38.22 -39.60 -9.20
C SER A 348 -36.72 -39.49 -9.49
N SER A 349 -36.22 -40.43 -10.31
CA SER A 349 -35.19 -40.35 -11.38
C SER A 349 -34.66 -38.95 -11.74
N THR A 350 -33.35 -38.68 -11.69
CA THR A 350 -32.25 -38.96 -12.66
C THR A 350 -32.24 -38.12 -13.95
N GLU A 351 -31.00 -37.70 -14.29
CA GLU A 351 -30.41 -37.38 -15.61
C GLU A 351 -30.31 -35.92 -16.07
N ASP A 352 -29.04 -35.48 -16.13
CA ASP A 352 -28.30 -34.87 -17.23
C ASP A 352 -28.84 -33.67 -18.02
N GLY A 353 -27.96 -32.66 -18.13
CA GLY A 353 -28.10 -31.54 -19.06
C GLY A 353 -26.81 -30.74 -19.20
N ALA A 354 -25.81 -31.32 -19.86
CA ALA A 354 -24.63 -30.60 -20.34
C ALA A 354 -24.97 -29.70 -21.55
N ALA A 355 -24.56 -28.43 -21.49
CA ALA A 355 -24.25 -27.53 -22.61
C ALA A 355 -23.42 -26.38 -22.01
N GLY A 356 -22.18 -26.06 -22.38
CA GLY A 356 -21.51 -26.17 -23.68
C GLY A 356 -21.68 -24.86 -24.44
N HIS A 357 -20.71 -23.94 -24.32
CA HIS A 357 -20.23 -22.89 -25.26
C HIS A 357 -19.66 -21.69 -24.46
N ALA A 358 -18.33 -21.55 -24.34
CA ALA A 358 -17.44 -20.86 -25.28
C ALA A 358 -17.49 -19.32 -25.15
N HIS A 359 -16.52 -18.74 -24.42
CA HIS A 359 -15.92 -17.43 -24.72
C HIS A 359 -14.60 -17.23 -23.94
N LEU A 360 -13.61 -18.06 -24.25
CA LEU A 360 -12.20 -17.78 -24.02
C LEU A 360 -11.61 -17.41 -25.39
N ASP A 361 -11.49 -16.11 -25.65
CA ASP A 361 -10.54 -15.50 -26.61
C ASP A 361 -10.90 -14.03 -26.91
N THR A 362 -10.54 -13.10 -26.01
CA THR A 362 -10.40 -11.69 -26.43
C THR A 362 -9.41 -10.82 -25.62
N LEU A 363 -8.77 -11.31 -24.54
CA LEU A 363 -7.92 -10.42 -23.71
C LEU A 363 -6.40 -10.54 -23.94
N LEU A 364 -5.96 -11.36 -24.90
CA LEU A 364 -4.53 -11.56 -25.20
C LEU A 364 -4.03 -10.77 -26.43
N VAL A 365 -4.83 -9.86 -26.99
CA VAL A 365 -4.50 -9.12 -28.23
C VAL A 365 -4.23 -7.62 -28.00
N MET A 366 -4.39 -7.08 -26.79
CA MET A 366 -4.09 -5.65 -26.53
C MET A 366 -2.66 -5.36 -26.06
N LEU A 367 -1.85 -6.36 -25.68
CA LEU A 367 -0.45 -6.14 -25.30
C LEU A 367 0.56 -6.23 -26.47
N ALA A 368 0.13 -6.62 -27.67
CA ALA A 368 1.06 -6.81 -28.82
C ALA A 368 1.11 -5.62 -29.80
N THR A 369 0.31 -4.56 -29.61
CA THR A 369 0.21 -3.46 -30.59
C THR A 369 0.95 -2.18 -30.20
N ALA A 370 1.66 -2.16 -29.06
CA ALA A 370 2.48 -1.00 -28.66
C ALA A 370 3.96 -1.10 -29.09
N LEU A 371 4.39 -2.20 -29.71
CA LEU A 371 5.80 -2.45 -30.07
C LEU A 371 6.14 -2.36 -31.56
N LEU A 372 5.24 -1.83 -32.40
CA LEU A 372 5.46 -1.70 -33.86
C LEU A 372 5.19 -0.30 -34.45
N ALA A 373 5.26 0.75 -33.63
CA ALA A 373 5.15 2.14 -34.10
C ALA A 373 6.43 2.95 -33.82
N LYS A 374 7.58 2.46 -34.28
CA LYS A 374 8.77 3.27 -34.60
C LYS A 374 9.54 2.58 -35.73
N ASN A 375 9.20 2.96 -36.96
CA ASN A 375 10.13 3.04 -38.08
C ASN A 375 10.14 4.50 -38.53
#